data_AF-A0A3E2YT75-F1
#
_entry.id   AF-A0A3E2YT75-F1
#
_cell.length_a   1.000
_cell.length_b   1.000
_cell.length_c   1.000
_cell.angle_alpha   90.00
_cell.angle_beta   90.00
_cell.angle_gamma   90.00
#
_symmetry.space_group_name_H-M   'P 1'
#
loop_
_entity.id
_entity.type
_entity.pdbx_description
1 polymer ?
#
loop_
_entity_poly.entity_id
_entity_poly.type
_entity_poly.pdbx_seq_one_letter_code
_entity_poly.pdbx_strand_id
1 'polypeptide(L)'
;MAESARAVALAALADRWDRGCPIASPSDRERLVDVGLRRWHSFHRRHPGIRQSSPEARIRDLVRGLVEAVEPDPRLVGALVKDNECVAAAIAAAAASSPRAP
;
A
#
# COMPACT_ATOMS: atom_id res chain seq x y z
N MET A 1 18.76 13.04 7.79
CA MET A 1 17.36 13.48 7.58
C MET A 1 16.51 12.23 7.50
N ALA A 2 15.41 12.14 8.24
CA ALA A 2 14.51 10.99 8.10
C ALA A 2 13.91 11.01 6.70
N GLU A 3 14.06 9.92 5.95
CA GLU A 3 13.46 9.80 4.64
C GLU A 3 11.94 9.70 4.79
N SER A 4 11.20 10.48 3.99
CA SER A 4 9.74 10.46 4.07
C SER A 4 9.19 9.07 3.73
N ALA A 5 8.11 8.65 4.40
CA ALA A 5 7.40 7.40 4.08
C ALA A 5 7.09 7.27 2.58
N ARG A 6 6.80 8.40 1.90
CA ARG A 6 6.57 8.46 0.46
C ARG A 6 7.80 8.06 -0.35
N ALA A 7 8.96 8.65 -0.06
CA ALA A 7 10.22 8.32 -0.76
C ALA A 7 10.62 6.86 -0.55
N VAL A 8 10.52 6.35 0.70
CA VAL A 8 10.77 4.94 1.01
C VAL A 8 9.83 4.01 0.23
N ALA A 9 8.53 4.34 0.18
CA ALA A 9 7.55 3.54 -0.56
C ALA A 9 7.81 3.55 -2.07
N LEU A 10 8.17 4.71 -2.66
CA LEU A 10 8.51 4.81 -4.08
C LEU A 10 9.72 3.96 -4.44
N ALA A 11 10.78 4.02 -3.63
CA ALA A 11 11.97 3.19 -3.82
C ALA A 11 11.64 1.69 -3.69
N ALA A 12 10.82 1.32 -2.70
CA ALA A 12 10.40 -0.07 -2.48
C ALA A 12 9.53 -0.63 -3.61
N LEU A 13 8.72 0.22 -4.27
CA LEU A 13 7.96 -0.18 -5.45
C LEU A 13 8.84 -0.24 -6.70
N ALA A 14 9.85 0.63 -6.82
CA ALA A 14 10.83 0.55 -7.90
C ALA A 14 11.59 -0.79 -7.88
N ASP A 15 12.14 -1.20 -6.74
CA ASP A 15 12.83 -2.49 -6.60
C ASP A 15 11.91 -3.69 -6.92
N ARG A 16 10.62 -3.62 -6.57
CA ARG A 16 9.65 -4.67 -6.92
C ARG A 16 9.38 -4.76 -8.42
N TRP A 17 9.29 -3.62 -9.10
CA TRP A 17 9.15 -3.58 -10.55
C TRP A 17 10.37 -4.21 -11.23
N ASP A 18 11.57 -3.87 -10.77
CA ASP A 18 12.82 -4.43 -11.31
C ASP A 18 12.92 -5.95 -11.09
N ARG A 19 12.23 -6.48 -10.06
CA ARG A 19 12.07 -7.92 -9.80
C ARG A 19 10.91 -8.58 -10.55
N GLY A 20 10.18 -7.84 -11.37
CA GLY A 20 9.10 -8.35 -12.23
C GLY A 20 7.69 -8.31 -11.63
N CYS A 21 7.44 -7.55 -10.55
CA CYS A 21 6.09 -7.36 -10.03
C CYS A 21 5.28 -6.41 -10.94
N PRO A 22 4.23 -6.88 -11.65
CA PRO A 22 3.53 -6.08 -12.65
C PRO A 22 2.72 -4.94 -12.03
N ILE A 23 2.25 -5.11 -10.79
CA ILE A 23 1.44 -4.11 -10.07
C ILE A 23 2.27 -2.87 -9.72
N ALA A 24 3.60 -2.98 -9.56
CA ALA A 24 4.47 -1.86 -9.23
C ALA A 24 4.86 -0.99 -10.45
N SER A 25 4.02 -1.01 -11.49
CA SER A 25 4.23 -0.33 -12.78
C SER A 25 4.68 1.13 -12.58
N PRO A 26 5.66 1.63 -13.37
CA PRO A 26 6.08 3.03 -13.30
C PRO A 26 4.93 4.01 -13.52
N SER A 27 3.95 3.66 -14.35
CA SER A 27 2.79 4.50 -14.69
C SER A 27 1.85 4.70 -13.50
N ASP A 28 1.70 3.70 -12.63
CA ASP A 28 0.76 3.74 -11.49
C ASP A 28 1.46 3.94 -10.15
N ARG A 29 2.79 3.89 -10.12
CA ARG A 29 3.60 3.85 -8.89
C ARG A 29 3.28 4.99 -7.93
N GLU A 30 3.28 6.22 -8.42
CA GLU A 30 3.00 7.38 -7.57
C GLU A 30 1.59 7.33 -6.99
N ARG A 31 0.61 6.97 -7.84
CA ARG A 31 -0.79 6.82 -7.44
C ARG A 31 -0.96 5.71 -6.39
N LEU A 32 -0.29 4.57 -6.55
CA LEU A 32 -0.30 3.46 -5.60
C LEU A 32 0.24 3.89 -4.23
N VAL A 33 1.37 4.60 -4.22
CA VAL A 33 1.97 5.13 -2.97
C VAL A 33 1.03 6.12 -2.30
N ASP A 34 0.52 7.10 -3.04
CA ASP A 34 -0.30 8.17 -2.47
C ASP A 34 -1.63 7.64 -1.92
N VAL A 35 -2.31 6.77 -2.68
CA VAL A 35 -3.52 6.09 -2.22
C VAL A 35 -3.21 5.21 -1.00
N GLY A 36 -2.12 4.44 -1.07
CA GLY A 36 -1.78 3.48 -0.06
C GLY A 36 -1.44 4.12 1.28
N LEU A 37 -0.60 5.16 1.29
CA LEU A 37 -0.25 5.91 2.49
C LEU A 37 -1.48 6.60 3.10
N ARG A 38 -2.30 7.26 2.28
CA ARG A 38 -3.54 7.90 2.75
C ARG A 38 -4.47 6.88 3.41
N ARG A 39 -4.64 5.71 2.79
CA ARG A 39 -5.52 4.64 3.29
C ARG A 39 -4.98 4.03 4.58
N TRP A 40 -3.66 3.81 4.67
CA TRP A 40 -2.97 3.31 5.85
C TRP A 40 -3.16 4.22 7.08
N HIS A 41 -3.02 5.53 6.91
CA HIS A 41 -3.19 6.51 7.99
C HIS A 41 -4.65 6.71 8.39
N SER A 42 -5.58 6.50 7.47
CA SER A 42 -7.02 6.67 7.72
C SER A 42 -7.70 5.39 8.22
N PHE A 43 -6.95 4.34 8.57
CA PHE A 43 -7.51 3.05 8.96
C PHE A 43 -8.51 3.15 10.13
N HIS A 44 -8.11 3.72 11.26
CA HIS A 44 -8.98 3.82 12.45
C HIS A 44 -10.20 4.72 12.21
N ARG A 45 -10.10 5.72 11.32
CA ARG A 45 -11.24 6.55 10.93
C ARG A 45 -12.28 5.76 10.12
N ARG A 46 -11.84 4.81 9.30
CA ARG A 46 -12.73 3.95 8.49
C ARG A 46 -13.27 2.75 9.27
N HIS A 47 -12.57 2.37 10.34
CA HIS A 47 -12.92 1.23 11.18
C HIS A 47 -13.06 1.67 12.66
N PRO A 48 -14.02 2.56 13.00
CA PRO A 48 -14.13 3.11 14.35
C PRO A 48 -14.46 2.07 15.42
N GLY A 49 -15.05 0.93 15.03
CA GLY A 49 -15.32 -0.19 15.94
C GLY A 49 -14.12 -1.10 16.22
N ILE A 50 -13.00 -0.94 15.51
CA ILE A 50 -11.81 -1.79 15.67
C ILE A 50 -10.81 -1.10 16.61
N ARG A 51 -10.85 -1.49 17.90
CA ARG A 51 -9.91 -0.99 18.93
C ARG A 51 -8.49 -1.52 18.75
N GLN A 52 -8.35 -2.77 18.32
CA GLN A 52 -7.05 -3.40 18.02
C GLN A 52 -7.16 -4.10 16.67
N SER A 53 -6.37 -3.64 15.70
CA SER A 53 -6.32 -4.25 14.37
C SER A 53 -5.05 -5.08 14.25
N SER A 54 -5.17 -6.32 13.78
CA SER A 54 -4.00 -7.10 13.40
C SER A 54 -3.31 -6.46 12.18
N PRO A 55 -1.98 -6.62 12.03
CA PRO A 55 -1.25 -6.18 10.84
C PRO A 55 -1.90 -6.70 9.54
N GLU A 56 -2.35 -7.94 9.54
CA GLU A 56 -2.99 -8.61 8.40
C GLU A 56 -4.33 -7.95 8.05
N ALA A 57 -5.10 -7.50 9.04
CA ALA A 57 -6.35 -6.77 8.80
C ALA A 57 -6.09 -5.41 8.13
N ARG A 58 -5.04 -4.70 8.53
CA ARG A 58 -4.64 -3.44 7.90
C ARG A 58 -4.09 -3.64 6.49
N ILE A 59 -3.32 -4.70 6.26
CA ILE A 59 -2.82 -5.05 4.92
C ILE A 59 -3.99 -5.42 4.00
N ARG A 60 -4.94 -6.26 4.42
CA ARG A 60 -6.11 -6.61 3.60
C ARG A 60 -6.96 -5.39 3.24
N ASP A 61 -7.14 -4.48 4.19
CA ASP A 61 -7.85 -3.24 3.97
C ASP A 61 -7.11 -2.31 2.97
N LEU A 62 -5.77 -2.29 3.03
CA LEU A 62 -4.91 -1.57 2.11
C LEU A 62 -4.99 -2.16 0.69
N VAL A 63 -4.86 -3.48 0.56
CA VAL A 63 -5.03 -4.23 -0.71
C VAL A 63 -6.34 -3.86 -1.39
N ARG A 64 -7.45 -3.88 -0.64
CA ARG A 64 -8.76 -3.49 -1.17
C ARG A 64 -8.73 -2.09 -1.80
N GLY A 65 -8.00 -1.16 -1.19
CA GLY A 65 -7.93 0.20 -1.72
C GLY A 65 -6.98 0.43 -2.85
N LEU A 66 -5.92 -0.36 -2.94
CA LEU A 66 -5.07 -0.35 -4.12
C LEU A 66 -5.87 -0.88 -5.31
N VAL A 67 -6.54 -2.02 -5.13
CA VAL A 67 -7.43 -2.61 -6.13
C VAL A 67 -8.50 -1.63 -6.60
N GLU A 68 -9.27 -1.03 -5.69
CA GLU A 68 -10.29 -0.03 -6.02
C GLU A 68 -9.70 1.19 -6.76
N ALA A 69 -8.42 1.50 -6.56
CA ALA A 69 -7.79 2.68 -7.13
C ALA A 69 -7.15 2.45 -8.49
N VAL A 70 -6.58 1.27 -8.77
CA VAL A 70 -5.79 1.04 -9.99
C VAL A 70 -6.36 -0.03 -10.91
N GLU A 71 -7.21 -0.92 -10.42
CA GLU A 71 -7.75 -2.00 -11.23
C GLU A 71 -9.05 -1.55 -11.92
N PRO A 72 -9.12 -1.56 -13.27
CA PRO A 72 -10.34 -1.19 -14.00
C PRO A 72 -11.51 -2.12 -13.71
N ASP A 73 -11.23 -3.41 -13.47
CA ASP A 73 -12.21 -4.39 -13.02
C ASP A 73 -11.71 -5.14 -11.77
N PRO A 74 -12.11 -4.70 -10.58
CA PRO A 74 -11.77 -5.34 -9.31
C PRO A 74 -12.14 -6.83 -9.21
N ARG A 75 -13.06 -7.33 -10.06
CA ARG A 75 -13.49 -8.74 -10.06
C ARG A 75 -12.46 -9.66 -10.71
N LEU A 76 -11.58 -9.11 -11.55
CA LEU A 76 -10.53 -9.86 -12.27
C LEU A 76 -9.22 -9.96 -11.48
N VAL A 77 -9.15 -9.35 -10.30
CA VAL A 77 -7.95 -9.29 -9.45
C VAL A 77 -7.56 -10.64 -8.87
N GLY A 78 -8.41 -11.66 -8.93
CA GLY A 78 -8.19 -12.96 -8.28
C GLY A 78 -6.77 -13.54 -8.44
N ALA A 79 -6.18 -13.43 -9.63
CA ALA A 79 -4.81 -13.88 -9.88
C ALA A 79 -3.71 -12.93 -9.34
N LEU A 80 -4.02 -11.65 -9.19
CA LEU A 80 -3.13 -10.55 -8.80
C LEU A 80 -3.23 -10.17 -7.31
N VAL A 81 -4.06 -10.87 -6.51
CA VAL A 81 -4.22 -10.57 -5.08
C VAL A 81 -2.88 -10.64 -4.35
N LYS A 82 -2.05 -11.66 -4.64
CA LYS A 82 -0.73 -11.81 -4.01
C LYS A 82 0.24 -10.68 -4.35
N ASP A 83 0.21 -10.19 -5.60
CA ASP A 83 1.03 -9.05 -6.01
C ASP A 83 0.57 -7.77 -5.31
N ASN A 84 -0.74 -7.56 -5.23
CA ASN A 84 -1.32 -6.45 -4.48
C ASN A 84 -0.99 -6.53 -2.98
N GLU A 85 -1.00 -7.72 -2.37
CA GLU A 85 -0.55 -7.93 -0.99
C GLU A 85 0.94 -7.58 -0.82
N CYS A 86 1.78 -7.98 -1.77
CA CYS A 86 3.20 -7.66 -1.78
C CYS A 86 3.47 -6.15 -1.86
N VAL A 87 2.70 -5.43 -2.68
CA VAL A 87 2.76 -3.96 -2.80
C VAL A 87 2.21 -3.28 -1.54
N ALA A 88 1.09 -3.77 -1.01
CA ALA A 88 0.50 -3.27 0.23
C ALA A 88 1.46 -3.41 1.43
N ALA A 89 2.14 -4.56 1.54
CA ALA A 89 3.14 -4.80 2.58
C ALA A 89 4.33 -3.83 2.47
N ALA A 90 4.76 -3.49 1.24
CA ALA A 90 5.81 -2.48 0.99
C ALA A 90 5.44 -1.12 1.58
N ILE A 91 4.24 -0.67 1.26
CA ILE A 91 3.71 0.64 1.66
C ILE A 91 3.52 0.67 3.18
N ALA A 92 2.98 -0.41 3.75
CA ALA A 92 2.82 -0.55 5.20
C ALA A 92 4.18 -0.48 5.94
N ALA A 93 5.21 -1.16 5.42
CA ALA A 93 6.55 -1.12 6.00
C ALA A 93 7.16 0.29 5.94
N ALA A 94 7.05 0.97 4.78
CA ALA A 94 7.50 2.35 4.62
C ALA A 94 6.78 3.33 5.56
N ALA A 95 5.48 3.13 5.77
CA ALA A 95 4.68 3.94 6.68
C ALA A 95 4.99 3.68 8.17
N ALA A 96 5.51 2.49 8.50
CA ALA A 96 5.90 2.12 9.86
C ALA A 96 7.35 2.53 10.19
N SER A 97 8.24 2.59 9.19
CA SER A 97 9.65 2.96 9.35
C SER A 97 9.90 4.47 9.37
N SER A 98 8.97 5.27 8.82
CA SER A 98 9.05 6.73 8.91
C SER A 98 8.65 7.18 10.32
N PRO A 99 9.52 7.87 11.09
CA PRO A 99 9.09 8.52 12.31
C PRO A 99 8.02 9.55 11.93
N ARG A 100 6.83 9.42 12.51
CA ARG A 100 5.81 10.47 12.45
C ARG A 100 6.46 11.73 13.05
N ALA A 101 6.67 12.76 12.23
CA ALA A 101 6.81 14.10 12.79
C ALA A 101 5.46 14.44 13.47
N PRO A 102 5.47 14.87 14.74
CA PRO A 102 4.27 15.24 15.49
C PRO A 102 3.51 16.38 14.82
#